data_AF-A0A0F9E8M9-F1
#
_entry.id   AF-A0A0F9E8M9-F1
#
_cell.length_a   1.000
_cell.length_b   1.000
_cell.length_c   1.000
_cell.angle_alpha   90.00
_cell.angle_beta   90.00
_cell.angle_gamma   90.00
#
_symmetry.space_group_name_H-M   'P 1'
#
loop_
_entity.id
_entity.type
_entity.pdbx_description
1 polymer ?
#
loop_
_entity_poly.entity_id
_entity_poly.type
_entity_poly.pdbx_seq_one_letter_code
_entity_poly.pdbx_strand_id
1 'polypeptide(L)' 'IEKQNGKFDGFNQKHHEIYLSDPRRSKPESMKTVIRQPFM' A
#
# COMPACT_ATOMS: atom_id res chain seq x y z
N ILE A 1 18.76 -11.77 -5.75
CA ILE A 1 17.95 -10.53 -5.59
C ILE A 1 18.94 -9.36 -5.58
N GLU A 2 19.67 -9.19 -6.69
CA GLU A 2 20.78 -8.21 -6.85
C GLU A 2 20.79 -7.66 -8.29
N LYS A 3 19.62 -7.33 -8.86
CA LYS A 3 19.56 -6.85 -10.25
C LYS A 3 18.89 -5.51 -10.49
N GLN A 4 18.48 -4.80 -9.44
CA GLN A 4 18.02 -3.42 -9.61
C GLN A 4 18.61 -2.59 -8.49
N ASN A 5 19.42 -1.61 -8.90
CA ASN A 5 20.08 -0.61 -8.07
C ASN A 5 19.05 0.39 -7.50
N GLY A 6 17.92 -0.12 -7.00
CA GLY A 6 16.85 0.66 -6.40
C GLY A 6 17.27 1.05 -5.00
N LYS A 7 17.89 2.23 -4.85
CA LYS A 7 18.09 2.83 -3.54
C LYS A 7 16.71 3.12 -2.94
N PHE A 8 16.24 2.26 -2.03
CA PHE A 8 15.09 2.55 -1.20
C PHE A 8 15.50 3.62 -0.19
N ASP A 9 15.18 4.88 -0.48
CA ASP A 9 15.56 6.00 0.40
C ASP A 9 14.71 6.06 1.69
N GLY A 10 13.73 5.17 1.86
CA GLY A 10 12.89 5.05 3.05
C GLY A 10 11.83 6.15 3.20
N PHE A 11 11.89 7.22 2.40
CA PHE A 11 11.09 8.42 2.57
C PHE A 11 10.16 8.71 1.38
N ASN A 12 10.61 8.51 0.14
CA ASN A 12 9.89 8.96 -1.07
C ASN A 12 9.06 7.87 -1.77
N GLN A 13 9.14 6.62 -1.33
CA GLN A 13 8.48 5.49 -1.99
C GLN A 13 7.71 4.60 -1.01
N LYS A 14 6.88 5.21 -0.15
CA LYS A 14 6.04 4.46 0.79
C LYS A 14 4.79 3.93 0.09
N HIS A 15 4.41 2.70 0.42
CA HIS A 15 3.09 2.20 0.10
C HIS A 15 2.05 3.02 0.88
N HIS A 16 0.98 3.43 0.22
CA HIS A 16 -0.15 4.08 0.87
C HIS A 16 -1.35 3.14 0.85
N GLU A 17 -1.92 2.91 2.02
CA GLU A 17 -3.15 2.16 2.20
C GLU A 17 -4.26 3.11 2.61
N ILE A 18 -5.37 3.07 1.88
CA ILE A 18 -6.56 3.88 2.18
C ILE A 18 -7.72 2.92 2.43
N TYR A 19 -8.15 2.86 3.68
CA TYR A 19 -9.33 2.10 4.09
C TYR A 19 -10.58 2.90 3.80
N LEU A 20 -11.33 2.52 2.76
CA LEU A 20 -12.60 3.16 2.43
C LEU A 20 -13.74 2.63 3.30
N SER A 21 -13.59 1.41 3.82
CA SER A 21 -14.55 0.76 4.71
C SER A 21 -14.06 0.78 6.16
N ASP A 22 -14.95 1.03 7.13
CA ASP A 22 -14.62 0.89 8.56
C ASP A 22 -14.52 -0.61 8.91
N PRO A 23 -13.33 -1.09 9.33
CA PRO A 23 -13.09 -2.50 9.64
C PRO A 23 -13.96 -3.04 10.79
N ARG A 24 -14.54 -2.18 11.63
CA ARG A 24 -15.43 -2.59 12.73
C ARG A 24 -16.88 -2.81 12.29
N ARG A 25 -17.24 -2.34 11.09
CA ARG A 25 -18.62 -2.36 10.58
C ARG A 25 -18.80 -3.23 9.35
N SER A 26 -17.77 -3.33 8.51
CA SER A 26 -17.80 -4.13 7.29
C SER A 26 -17.29 -5.55 7.54
N LYS A 27 -17.95 -6.54 6.94
CA LYS A 27 -17.42 -7.92 6.91
C LYS A 27 -16.12 -7.94 6.10
N PRO A 28 -15.13 -8.78 6.47
CA PRO A 28 -13.85 -8.85 5.75
C PRO A 28 -14.00 -9.06 4.24
N GLU A 29 -14.97 -9.88 3.83
CA GLU A 29 -15.24 -10.20 2.42
C GLU A 29 -15.67 -8.99 1.58
N SER A 30 -16.24 -7.96 2.20
CA SER A 30 -16.79 -6.78 1.53
C SER A 30 -16.02 -5.49 1.82
N MET A 31 -14.92 -5.57 2.56
CA MET A 31 -14.05 -4.43 2.84
C MET A 31 -13.38 -3.92 1.56
N LYS A 32 -13.39 -2.60 1.40
CA LYS A 32 -12.70 -1.92 0.31
C LYS A 32 -11.47 -1.19 0.85
N THR A 33 -10.30 -1.62 0.37
CA THR A 33 -9.01 -1.00 0.66
C THR A 33 -8.31 -0.68 -0.65
N VAL A 34 -7.88 0.56 -0.80
CA VAL A 34 -7.06 0.97 -1.95
C VAL A 34 -5.60 0.87 -1.55
N ILE A 35 -4.87 -0.01 -2.23
CA ILE A 35 -3.43 -0.17 -2.07
C ILE A 35 -2.75 0.61 -3.19
N ARG A 36 -1.85 1.53 -2.84
CA ARG A 36 -1.10 2.33 -3.80
C ARG A 36 0.38 2.12 -3.60
N GLN A 37 1.05 1.67 -4.65
CA GLN A 37 2.50 1.61 -4.71
C GLN A 37 3.01 2.78 -5.56
N PRO A 38 4.01 3.53 -5.07
CA PRO A 38 4.67 4.55 -5.88
C PRO A 38 5.51 3.86 -6.96
N PHE A 39 5.41 4.34 -8.19
CA PHE A 39 6.26 3.92 -9.30
C PHE A 39 7.33 5.00 -9.53
N MET A 40 8.57 4.57 -9.82
CA MET A 40 9.66 5.43 -10.30
C MET A 40 9.58 5.60 -11.82
#